data_AF-A0A117NBE8-F1
#
_entry.id   AF-A0A117NBE8-F1
#
_cell.length_a   1.000
_cell.length_b   1.000
_cell.length_c   1.000
_cell.angle_alpha   90.00
_cell.angle_beta   90.00
_cell.angle_gamma   90.00
#
_symmetry.space_group_name_H-M   'P 1'
#
loop_
_entity.id
_entity.type
_entity.pdbx_description
1 polymer ?
#
loop_
_entity_poly.entity_id
_entity_poly.type
_entity_poly.pdbx_seq_one_letter_code
_entity_poly.pdbx_strand_id
1 'polypeptide(L)'
;MKSKLRLHGFNNLTKTLSFNIYDICYAETSEDQQAYVQYIDEEYDAERLTQILTDVVDIIGANILNIARQDYDPQGASVTILISEQPVEPTESQIEESPGPLRETILGHLDKSHITVHTYPEIHPDDGIATFRVDIDVSTCGVISPLKALNYLIHQFDSDIVTVDYRVRGFTRDIEGRKHFIDHEINSIQNYLSEDTRAAYQMTDVNVYQDNLFHTKMLLKEFELDNYLFGDASRSLSAEQRQQVTQRLKHEMREIFSGRNLPR
;
A
#
# COMPACT_ATOMS: atom_id res chain seq x y z
N MET A 1 -5.69 -28.88 -11.63
CA MET A 1 -4.22 -28.84 -11.53
C MET A 1 -3.71 -27.72 -12.43
N LYS A 2 -3.24 -26.58 -11.90
CA LYS A 2 -2.63 -25.52 -12.73
C LYS A 2 -1.33 -26.06 -13.33
N SER A 3 -1.19 -26.07 -14.65
CA SER A 3 0.06 -26.48 -15.31
C SER A 3 1.14 -25.46 -14.98
N LYS A 4 2.15 -25.85 -14.19
CA LYS A 4 3.29 -24.96 -13.90
C LYS A 4 4.10 -24.74 -15.17
N LEU A 5 4.32 -23.48 -15.54
CA LEU A 5 5.13 -23.10 -16.70
C LEU A 5 6.57 -23.61 -16.49
N ARG A 6 7.13 -24.32 -17.49
CA ARG A 6 8.53 -24.77 -17.46
C ARG A 6 9.39 -23.78 -18.23
N LEU A 7 10.33 -23.14 -17.53
CA LEU A 7 11.14 -22.04 -18.05
C LEU A 7 12.51 -22.50 -18.54
N HIS A 8 13.03 -21.78 -19.53
CA HIS A 8 14.44 -21.80 -19.89
C HIS A 8 15.19 -20.76 -19.03
N GLY A 9 15.66 -21.17 -17.85
CA GLY A 9 16.38 -20.31 -16.90
C GLY A 9 15.49 -19.57 -15.91
N PHE A 10 15.90 -18.38 -15.48
CA PHE A 10 15.22 -17.58 -14.45
C PHE A 10 13.96 -16.87 -14.99
N ASN A 11 12.99 -16.63 -14.10
CA ASN A 11 11.80 -15.85 -14.44
C ASN A 11 12.13 -14.36 -14.37
N ASN A 12 12.20 -13.69 -15.52
CA ASN A 12 12.57 -12.25 -15.59
C ASN A 12 11.34 -11.32 -15.54
N LEU A 13 10.21 -11.80 -15.03
CA LEU A 13 9.04 -10.95 -14.82
C LEU A 13 9.19 -10.15 -13.53
N THR A 14 8.95 -8.84 -13.62
CA THR A 14 8.79 -7.97 -12.46
C THR A 14 7.30 -7.80 -12.20
N LYS A 15 6.88 -7.96 -10.95
CA LYS A 15 5.50 -7.83 -10.49
C LYS A 15 5.47 -6.76 -9.42
N THR A 16 4.66 -5.73 -9.62
CA THR A 16 4.47 -4.65 -8.64
C THR A 16 3.02 -4.60 -8.21
N LEU A 17 2.79 -4.50 -6.91
CA LEU A 17 1.51 -4.21 -6.29
C LEU A 17 1.62 -2.88 -5.55
N SER A 18 0.88 -1.87 -6.00
CA SER A 18 0.89 -0.52 -5.46
C SER A 18 -0.45 -0.20 -4.80
N PHE A 19 -0.44 0.57 -3.72
CA PHE A 19 -1.64 1.00 -3.00
C PHE A 19 -1.61 2.50 -2.77
N ASN A 20 -2.74 3.17 -3.05
CA ASN A 20 -3.04 4.46 -2.46
C ASN A 20 -4.26 4.30 -1.55
N ILE A 21 -4.02 4.49 -0.27
CA ILE A 21 -4.96 4.28 0.82
C ILE A 21 -5.32 5.65 1.38
N TYR A 22 -6.61 5.91 1.61
CA TYR A 22 -7.10 7.17 2.15
C TYR A 22 -8.04 6.90 3.30
N ASP A 23 -7.82 7.64 4.38
CA ASP A 23 -8.68 7.75 5.54
C ASP A 23 -9.10 9.21 5.69
N ILE A 24 -10.38 9.44 5.98
CA ILE A 24 -10.97 10.78 6.04
C ILE A 24 -11.53 11.01 7.43
N CYS A 25 -11.31 12.21 7.95
CA CYS A 25 -11.75 12.61 9.26
C CYS A 25 -12.35 14.01 9.22
N TYR A 26 -13.29 14.29 10.12
CA TYR A 26 -13.82 15.62 10.37
C TYR A 26 -13.39 16.11 11.75
N ALA A 27 -12.63 17.21 11.75
CA ALA A 27 -12.15 17.91 12.93
C ALA A 27 -12.56 19.40 12.82
N GLU A 28 -13.48 19.81 13.69
CA GLU A 28 -14.14 21.13 13.62
C GLU A 28 -13.19 22.27 13.96
N THR A 29 -12.39 22.12 15.01
CA THR A 29 -11.49 23.17 15.50
C THR A 29 -10.06 22.95 15.05
N SER A 30 -9.25 24.02 15.03
CA SER A 30 -7.81 23.90 14.75
C SER A 30 -7.07 23.05 15.79
N GLU A 31 -7.56 23.01 17.03
CA GLU A 31 -7.02 22.16 18.10
C GLU A 31 -7.30 20.69 17.81
N ASP A 32 -8.54 20.35 17.40
CA ASP A 32 -8.90 18.98 16.99
C ASP A 32 -8.10 18.53 15.76
N GLN A 33 -7.84 19.43 14.81
CA GLN A 33 -7.06 19.13 13.61
C GLN A 33 -5.60 18.80 13.97
N GLN A 34 -4.98 19.58 14.87
CA GLN A 34 -3.63 19.29 15.36
C GLN A 34 -3.59 17.98 16.14
N ALA A 35 -4.59 17.72 16.97
CA ALA A 35 -4.70 16.47 17.73
C ALA A 35 -4.89 15.25 16.80
N TYR A 36 -5.67 15.39 15.72
CA TYR A 36 -5.82 14.34 14.71
C TYR A 36 -4.51 14.05 13.98
N VAL A 37 -3.77 15.09 13.58
CA VAL A 37 -2.44 14.90 12.97
C VAL A 37 -1.50 14.18 13.92
N GLN A 38 -1.48 14.58 15.20
CA GLN A 38 -0.63 13.93 16.18
C GLN A 38 -1.03 12.45 16.38
N TYR A 39 -2.33 12.16 16.45
CA TYR A 39 -2.84 10.79 16.51
C TYR A 39 -2.36 9.96 15.32
N ILE A 40 -2.41 10.50 14.10
CA ILE A 40 -1.94 9.81 12.90
C ILE A 40 -0.42 9.61 12.92
N ASP A 41 0.34 10.60 13.37
CA ASP A 41 1.81 10.51 13.47
C ASP A 41 2.24 9.44 14.49
N GLU A 42 1.51 9.30 15.60
CA GLU A 42 1.71 8.23 16.59
C GLU A 42 1.26 6.86 16.06
N GLU A 43 0.14 6.79 15.33
CA GLU A 43 -0.43 5.53 14.85
C GLU A 43 0.33 4.97 13.63
N TYR A 44 0.98 5.83 12.84
CA TYR A 44 1.69 5.46 11.61
C TYR A 44 3.14 5.96 11.58
N ASP A 45 3.83 5.85 12.72
CA ASP A 45 5.25 6.15 12.81
C ASP A 45 6.14 5.19 11.97
N ALA A 46 7.39 5.59 11.73
CA ALA A 46 8.33 4.76 10.98
C ALA A 46 8.58 3.39 11.62
N GLU A 47 8.39 3.21 12.93
CA GLU A 47 8.61 1.93 13.60
C GLU A 47 7.50 0.93 13.26
N ARG A 48 6.24 1.31 13.42
CA ARG A 48 5.08 0.50 13.05
C ARG A 48 5.04 0.24 11.55
N LEU A 49 5.31 1.24 10.72
CA LEU A 49 5.41 1.04 9.26
C LEU A 49 6.53 0.05 8.91
N THR A 50 7.67 0.09 9.60
CA THR A 50 8.75 -0.89 9.42
C THR A 50 8.27 -2.30 9.76
N GLN A 51 7.49 -2.47 10.84
CA GLN A 51 6.96 -3.78 11.22
C GLN A 51 5.97 -4.31 10.19
N ILE A 52 5.02 -3.48 9.73
CA ILE A 52 4.06 -3.84 8.68
C ILE A 52 4.79 -4.31 7.42
N LEU A 53 5.79 -3.55 6.96
CA LEU A 53 6.55 -3.94 5.77
C LEU A 53 7.41 -5.20 6.00
N THR A 54 7.92 -5.42 7.23
CA THR A 54 8.66 -6.64 7.58
C THR A 54 7.76 -7.87 7.49
N ASP A 55 6.54 -7.79 8.02
CA ASP A 55 5.54 -8.87 7.90
C ASP A 55 5.21 -9.14 6.42
N VAL A 56 5.13 -8.10 5.58
CA VAL A 56 4.95 -8.26 4.13
C VAL A 56 6.11 -9.07 3.53
N VAL A 57 7.36 -8.78 3.90
CA VAL A 57 8.54 -9.53 3.44
C VAL A 57 8.42 -11.02 3.79
N ASP A 58 7.98 -11.33 5.01
CA ASP A 58 7.78 -12.70 5.47
C ASP A 58 6.64 -13.39 4.70
N ILE A 59 5.52 -12.71 4.47
CA ILE A 59 4.35 -13.22 3.72
C ILE A 59 4.73 -13.59 2.28
N ILE A 60 5.51 -12.74 1.61
CA ILE A 60 5.94 -13.00 0.23
C ILE A 60 7.07 -14.05 0.19
N GLY A 61 7.76 -14.26 1.30
CA GLY A 61 8.86 -15.22 1.46
C GLY A 61 10.18 -14.70 0.90
N ALA A 62 10.47 -13.41 1.09
CA ALA A 62 11.72 -12.77 0.69
C ALA A 62 12.63 -12.53 1.91
N ASN A 63 13.85 -12.08 1.68
CA ASN A 63 14.84 -11.77 2.72
C ASN A 63 15.12 -10.27 2.73
N ILE A 64 15.17 -9.66 3.92
CA ILE A 64 15.55 -8.26 4.08
C ILE A 64 17.05 -8.11 3.86
N LEU A 65 17.42 -7.20 2.94
CA LEU A 65 18.81 -6.81 2.71
C LEU A 65 19.16 -5.53 3.48
N ASN A 66 18.25 -4.56 3.46
CA ASN A 66 18.44 -3.27 4.10
C ASN A 66 17.08 -2.64 4.44
N ILE A 67 17.03 -1.91 5.55
CA ILE A 67 15.89 -1.07 5.92
C ILE A 67 16.40 0.36 6.05
N ALA A 68 15.76 1.30 5.34
CA ALA A 68 15.93 2.73 5.51
C ALA A 68 14.58 3.33 5.93
N ARG A 69 14.58 4.21 6.92
CA ARG A 69 13.35 4.84 7.42
C ARG A 69 13.60 6.27 7.86
N GLN A 70 12.57 7.10 7.80
CA GLN A 70 12.61 8.51 8.19
C GLN A 70 11.23 8.97 8.66
N ASP A 71 11.18 9.57 9.84
CA ASP A 71 10.08 10.40 10.31
C ASP A 71 10.34 11.87 9.91
N TYR A 72 9.32 12.57 9.44
CA TYR A 72 9.39 13.93 8.92
C TYR A 72 8.83 14.95 9.92
N ASP A 73 9.42 16.14 9.94
CA ASP A 73 8.93 17.31 10.67
C ASP A 73 8.28 18.27 9.65
N PRO A 74 6.99 18.64 9.77
CA PRO A 74 6.14 18.48 10.96
C PRO A 74 5.39 17.15 11.13
N GLN A 75 5.23 16.32 10.09
CA GLN A 75 4.41 15.10 10.18
C GLN A 75 4.70 14.08 9.08
N GLY A 76 4.46 12.81 9.39
CA GLY A 76 4.50 11.68 8.46
C GLY A 76 5.83 10.92 8.46
N ALA A 77 5.81 9.73 7.87
CA ALA A 77 6.94 8.82 7.83
C ALA A 77 7.13 8.17 6.45
N SER A 78 8.34 7.67 6.23
CA SER A 78 8.66 6.80 5.10
C SER A 78 9.54 5.64 5.50
N VAL A 79 9.32 4.49 4.89
CA VAL A 79 10.16 3.31 5.04
C VAL A 79 10.43 2.70 3.67
N THR A 80 11.66 2.26 3.46
CA THR A 80 12.10 1.51 2.28
C THR A 80 12.85 0.27 2.74
N ILE A 81 12.38 -0.90 2.31
CA ILE A 81 13.01 -2.19 2.53
C ILE A 81 13.51 -2.73 1.20
N LEU A 82 14.82 -2.96 1.09
CA LEU A 82 15.40 -3.70 -0.02
C LEU A 82 15.32 -5.19 0.29
N ILE A 83 14.85 -5.98 -0.66
CA ILE A 83 14.62 -7.42 -0.48
C ILE A 83 15.32 -8.27 -1.53
N SER A 84 15.59 -9.53 -1.17
CA SER A 84 16.07 -10.57 -2.06
C SER A 84 15.15 -11.77 -2.05
N GLU A 85 14.81 -12.31 -3.22
CA GLU A 85 14.04 -13.55 -3.35
C GLU A 85 14.88 -14.81 -3.17
N GLN A 86 16.20 -14.69 -3.25
CA GLN A 86 17.15 -15.79 -3.04
C GLN A 86 17.68 -15.78 -1.61
N PRO A 87 18.08 -16.96 -1.07
CA PRO A 87 18.83 -17.04 0.18
C PRO A 87 20.05 -16.13 0.09
N VAL A 88 20.29 -15.35 1.14
CA VAL A 88 21.50 -14.54 1.24
C VAL A 88 22.66 -15.50 1.52
N GLU A 89 23.54 -15.71 0.52
CA GLU A 89 24.78 -16.45 0.77
C GLU A 89 25.65 -15.66 1.74
N PRO A 90 26.27 -16.34 2.73
CA PRO A 90 27.16 -15.66 3.65
C PRO A 90 28.34 -15.05 2.88
N THR A 91 28.64 -13.77 3.12
CA THR A 91 29.79 -13.11 2.49
C THR A 91 31.09 -13.75 2.97
N GLU A 92 32.18 -13.67 2.19
CA GLU A 92 33.50 -14.17 2.61
C GLU A 92 33.91 -13.61 3.99
N SER A 93 33.55 -12.35 4.26
CA SER A 93 33.73 -11.69 5.57
C SER A 93 32.91 -12.26 6.73
N GLN A 94 31.81 -12.98 6.45
CA GLN A 94 31.01 -13.71 7.44
C GLN A 94 31.51 -15.14 7.64
N ILE A 95 32.30 -15.67 6.70
CA ILE A 95 32.90 -17.01 6.75
C ILE A 95 34.29 -16.97 7.40
N GLU A 96 35.03 -15.86 7.25
CA GLU A 96 36.34 -15.67 7.84
C GLU A 96 36.27 -15.35 9.34
N GLU A 97 37.05 -16.07 10.15
CA GLU A 97 37.28 -15.76 11.57
C GLU A 97 38.16 -14.51 11.73
N SER A 98 37.60 -13.33 11.46
CA SER A 98 38.27 -12.03 11.61
C SER A 98 37.47 -11.08 12.51
N PRO A 99 38.09 -10.04 13.11
CA PRO A 99 37.34 -8.98 13.77
C PRO A 99 36.52 -8.27 12.68
N GLY A 100 35.21 -8.53 12.67
CA GLY A 100 34.33 -8.29 11.53
C GLY A 100 34.41 -6.89 10.91
N PRO A 101 34.01 -6.75 9.64
CA PRO A 101 34.15 -5.50 8.90
C PRO A 101 33.32 -4.36 9.52
N LEU A 102 33.79 -3.12 9.33
CA LEU A 102 32.96 -1.93 9.54
C LEU A 102 31.78 -1.98 8.55
N ARG A 103 30.59 -1.53 8.96
CA ARG A 103 29.37 -1.54 8.13
C ARG A 103 29.68 -1.00 6.72
N GLU A 104 29.78 -1.89 5.75
CA GLU A 104 29.86 -1.51 4.36
C GLU A 104 28.49 -0.96 3.97
N THR A 105 28.49 0.22 3.35
CA THR A 105 27.31 0.74 2.65
C THR A 105 26.92 -0.33 1.63
N ILE A 106 25.78 -1.00 1.85
CA ILE A 106 25.19 -1.85 0.82
C ILE A 106 24.90 -0.90 -0.34
N LEU A 107 25.74 -0.96 -1.38
CA LEU A 107 25.51 -0.24 -2.61
C LEU A 107 24.24 -0.88 -3.20
N GLY A 108 23.10 -0.27 -2.89
CA GLY A 108 21.79 -0.81 -3.25
C GLY A 108 21.67 -0.82 -4.76
N HIS A 109 21.90 -1.98 -5.37
CA HIS A 109 21.55 -2.17 -6.76
C HIS A 109 20.03 -2.05 -6.86
N LEU A 110 19.53 -0.99 -7.50
CA LEU A 110 18.11 -0.77 -7.77
C LEU A 110 17.52 -1.82 -8.74
N ASP A 111 18.32 -2.81 -9.15
CA ASP A 111 17.87 -4.03 -9.84
C ASP A 111 17.22 -5.04 -8.88
N LYS A 112 17.31 -4.81 -7.56
CA LYS A 112 16.67 -5.63 -6.53
C LYS A 112 15.24 -5.17 -6.27
N SER A 113 14.45 -6.14 -5.85
CA SER A 113 13.10 -5.95 -5.37
C SER A 113 13.07 -5.08 -4.11
N HIS A 114 11.97 -4.37 -3.91
CA HIS A 114 11.84 -3.40 -2.82
C HIS A 114 10.40 -3.29 -2.36
N ILE A 115 10.27 -2.83 -1.13
CA ILE A 115 8.99 -2.45 -0.54
C ILE A 115 9.12 -1.04 0.03
N THR A 116 8.21 -0.15 -0.32
CA THR A 116 8.21 1.23 0.16
C THR A 116 6.86 1.60 0.75
N VAL A 117 6.87 2.48 1.74
CA VAL A 117 5.67 3.13 2.27
C VAL A 117 5.96 4.60 2.55
N HIS A 118 4.98 5.46 2.23
CA HIS A 118 5.00 6.89 2.49
C HIS A 118 3.65 7.34 3.01
N THR A 119 3.64 8.13 4.08
CA THR A 119 2.41 8.68 4.64
C THR A 119 2.31 10.19 4.38
N TYR A 120 1.10 10.67 4.11
CA TYR A 120 0.80 12.06 3.80
C TYR A 120 -0.47 12.49 4.56
N PRO A 121 -0.33 12.95 5.81
CA PRO A 121 -1.42 13.63 6.49
C PRO A 121 -1.62 15.03 5.88
N GLU A 122 -2.87 15.36 5.55
CA GLU A 122 -3.32 16.63 5.00
C GLU A 122 -4.51 17.16 5.80
N ILE A 123 -4.49 18.46 6.14
CA ILE A 123 -5.64 19.15 6.74
C ILE A 123 -6.16 20.16 5.73
N HIS A 124 -7.42 20.05 5.35
CA HIS A 124 -8.05 21.05 4.49
C HIS A 124 -8.30 22.34 5.29
N PRO A 125 -7.72 23.48 4.89
CA PRO A 125 -7.71 24.69 5.71
C PRO A 125 -9.10 25.32 5.95
N ASP A 126 -10.04 25.15 5.01
CA ASP A 126 -11.30 25.90 5.03
C ASP A 126 -12.54 25.08 5.42
N ASP A 127 -12.41 23.76 5.59
CA ASP A 127 -13.59 22.89 5.76
C ASP A 127 -13.51 21.97 6.98
N GLY A 128 -12.37 21.82 7.65
CA GLY A 128 -12.27 20.90 8.81
C GLY A 128 -12.36 19.43 8.42
N ILE A 129 -12.16 19.12 7.14
CA ILE A 129 -11.88 17.77 6.68
C ILE A 129 -10.37 17.58 6.73
N ALA A 130 -9.94 16.49 7.35
CA ALA A 130 -8.57 16.02 7.30
C ALA A 130 -8.53 14.71 6.51
N THR A 131 -7.53 14.57 5.66
CA THR A 131 -7.32 13.40 4.82
C THR A 131 -5.94 12.84 5.14
N PHE A 132 -5.88 11.56 5.46
CA PHE A 132 -4.63 10.84 5.63
C PHE A 132 -4.44 9.89 4.47
N ARG A 133 -3.31 10.00 3.76
CA ARG A 133 -2.99 9.10 2.66
C ARG A 133 -1.75 8.26 2.95
N VAL A 134 -1.83 6.97 2.70
CA VAL A 134 -0.68 6.06 2.68
C VAL A 134 -0.45 5.56 1.26
N ASP A 135 0.80 5.62 0.81
CA ASP A 135 1.26 5.10 -0.49
C ASP A 135 2.22 3.93 -0.24
N ILE A 136 1.91 2.75 -0.78
CA ILE A 136 2.69 1.52 -0.59
C ILE A 136 3.03 0.92 -1.93
N ASP A 137 4.28 0.51 -2.11
CA ASP A 137 4.75 -0.14 -3.33
C ASP A 137 5.47 -1.44 -2.97
N VAL A 138 4.95 -2.59 -3.42
CA VAL A 138 5.55 -3.92 -3.23
C VAL A 138 6.02 -4.43 -4.58
N SER A 139 7.32 -4.30 -4.86
CA SER A 139 7.93 -4.73 -6.12
C SER A 139 8.76 -5.99 -5.92
N THR A 140 8.47 -7.02 -6.72
CA THR A 140 9.12 -8.34 -6.65
C THR A 140 9.55 -8.81 -8.03
N CYS A 141 10.57 -9.66 -8.09
CA CYS A 141 11.08 -10.28 -9.30
C CYS A 141 10.88 -11.80 -9.26
N GLY A 142 10.75 -12.40 -10.43
CA GLY A 142 10.69 -13.83 -10.57
C GLY A 142 9.36 -14.45 -10.16
N VAL A 143 9.41 -15.49 -9.33
CA VAL A 143 8.25 -16.35 -9.05
C VAL A 143 7.44 -15.84 -7.86
N ILE A 144 8.01 -14.97 -7.03
CA ILE A 144 7.30 -14.35 -5.92
C ILE A 144 6.20 -13.47 -6.47
N SER A 145 5.01 -13.57 -5.87
CA SER A 145 3.86 -12.74 -6.24
C SER A 145 3.54 -11.79 -5.09
N PRO A 146 3.52 -10.47 -5.33
CA PRO A 146 3.21 -9.50 -4.30
C PRO A 146 1.72 -9.55 -3.93
N LEU A 147 0.86 -10.15 -4.76
CA LEU A 147 -0.56 -10.41 -4.47
C LEU A 147 -0.78 -11.24 -3.19
N LYS A 148 0.24 -11.96 -2.71
CA LYS A 148 0.16 -12.66 -1.41
C LYS A 148 -0.02 -11.71 -0.23
N ALA A 149 0.50 -10.49 -0.32
CA ALA A 149 0.41 -9.48 0.72
C ALA A 149 -0.87 -8.63 0.62
N LEU A 150 -1.68 -8.83 -0.43
CA LEU A 150 -2.83 -7.97 -0.74
C LEU A 150 -3.82 -7.83 0.43
N ASN A 151 -4.33 -8.95 0.94
CA ASN A 151 -5.31 -8.90 2.02
C ASN A 151 -4.69 -8.39 3.32
N TYR A 152 -3.46 -8.82 3.65
CA TYR A 152 -2.76 -8.32 4.83
C TYR A 152 -2.66 -6.80 4.83
N LEU A 153 -2.19 -6.21 3.72
CA LEU A 153 -2.09 -4.75 3.61
C LEU A 153 -3.45 -4.06 3.71
N ILE A 154 -4.49 -4.58 3.09
CA ILE A 154 -5.83 -3.98 3.21
C ILE A 154 -6.32 -3.99 4.67
N HIS A 155 -6.13 -5.12 5.37
CA HIS A 155 -6.57 -5.26 6.77
C HIS A 155 -5.73 -4.47 7.78
N GLN A 156 -4.47 -4.15 7.48
CA GLN A 156 -3.63 -3.36 8.39
C GLN A 156 -4.00 -1.88 8.44
N PHE A 157 -4.58 -1.33 7.38
CA PHE A 157 -4.90 0.10 7.30
C PHE A 157 -6.41 0.42 7.39
N ASP A 158 -7.30 -0.55 7.18
CA ASP A 158 -8.77 -0.46 7.32
C ASP A 158 -9.39 0.89 6.94
N SER A 159 -9.33 1.23 5.65
CA SER A 159 -9.46 2.63 5.21
C SER A 159 -10.67 2.89 4.33
N ASP A 160 -11.13 4.13 4.26
CA ASP A 160 -12.32 4.50 3.50
C ASP A 160 -12.22 4.23 1.99
N ILE A 161 -11.07 4.55 1.42
CA ILE A 161 -10.83 4.49 -0.01
C ILE A 161 -9.49 3.85 -0.25
N VAL A 162 -9.48 2.83 -1.11
CA VAL A 162 -8.25 2.14 -1.46
C VAL A 162 -8.19 1.99 -2.97
N THR A 163 -7.10 2.44 -3.55
CA THR A 163 -6.76 2.21 -4.96
C THR A 163 -5.63 1.21 -4.99
N VAL A 164 -5.79 0.14 -5.76
CA VAL A 164 -4.79 -0.92 -5.91
C VAL A 164 -4.42 -1.07 -7.37
N ASP A 165 -3.13 -0.99 -7.65
CA ASP A 165 -2.55 -1.26 -8.97
C ASP A 165 -1.71 -2.53 -8.92
N TYR A 166 -1.95 -3.43 -9.87
CA TYR A 166 -1.11 -4.59 -10.09
C TYR A 166 -0.59 -4.58 -11.52
N ARG A 167 0.73 -4.63 -11.69
CA ARG A 167 1.37 -4.63 -13.00
C ARG A 167 2.41 -5.72 -13.12
N VAL A 168 2.48 -6.33 -14.30
CA VAL A 168 3.52 -7.29 -14.67
C VAL A 168 4.33 -6.74 -15.85
N ARG A 169 5.65 -6.68 -15.69
CA ARG A 169 6.58 -6.18 -16.73
C ARG A 169 7.68 -7.19 -17.03
N GLY A 170 8.28 -7.04 -18.20
CA GLY A 170 9.33 -7.94 -18.69
C GLY A 170 8.75 -9.16 -19.42
N PHE A 171 9.62 -10.13 -19.73
CA PHE A 171 9.21 -11.40 -20.30
C PHE A 171 10.11 -12.52 -19.81
N THR A 172 9.55 -13.72 -19.68
CA THR A 172 10.32 -14.96 -19.54
C THR A 172 10.14 -15.84 -20.77
N ARG A 173 10.94 -16.90 -20.88
CA ARG A 173 10.95 -17.80 -22.04
C ARG A 173 10.75 -19.23 -21.57
N ASP A 174 9.84 -19.95 -22.22
CA ASP A 174 9.68 -21.39 -21.96
C ASP A 174 10.75 -22.22 -22.66
N ILE A 175 10.73 -23.53 -22.39
CA ILE A 175 11.66 -24.51 -22.98
C ILE A 175 11.55 -24.63 -24.51
N GLU A 176 10.42 -24.20 -25.10
CA GLU A 176 10.18 -24.19 -26.55
C GLU A 176 10.63 -22.86 -27.19
N GLY A 177 11.12 -21.92 -26.39
CA GLY A 177 11.60 -20.62 -26.84
C GLY A 177 10.51 -19.57 -26.97
N ARG A 178 9.26 -19.83 -26.57
CA ARG A 178 8.16 -18.86 -26.61
C ARG A 178 8.27 -17.86 -25.46
N LYS A 179 8.00 -16.58 -25.76
CA LYS A 179 7.99 -15.51 -24.75
C LYS A 179 6.64 -15.50 -24.01
N HIS A 180 6.72 -15.33 -22.70
CA HIS A 180 5.58 -15.17 -21.80
C HIS A 180 5.74 -13.84 -21.04
N PHE A 181 4.68 -13.03 -21.03
CA PHE A 181 4.66 -11.71 -20.41
C PHE A 181 3.88 -11.68 -19.07
N ILE A 182 3.22 -12.80 -18.75
CA ILE A 182 2.54 -13.05 -17.49
C ILE A 182 2.62 -14.56 -17.21
N ASP A 183 2.75 -14.95 -15.95
CA ASP A 183 2.97 -16.34 -15.51
C ASP A 183 1.80 -16.91 -14.69
N HIS A 184 0.70 -16.18 -14.60
CA HIS A 184 -0.54 -16.58 -13.93
C HIS A 184 -1.75 -15.94 -14.60
N GLU A 185 -2.91 -16.56 -14.43
CA GLU A 185 -4.18 -16.00 -14.89
C GLU A 185 -4.68 -14.97 -13.88
N ILE A 186 -4.97 -13.77 -14.37
CA ILE A 186 -5.61 -12.70 -13.63
C ILE A 186 -6.43 -11.86 -14.61
N ASN A 187 -7.68 -11.61 -14.24
CA ASN A 187 -8.57 -10.68 -14.95
C ASN A 187 -8.97 -9.49 -14.08
N SER A 188 -8.75 -9.57 -12.77
CA SER A 188 -9.13 -8.56 -11.77
C SER A 188 -8.39 -8.83 -10.48
N ILE A 189 -7.95 -7.76 -9.80
CA ILE A 189 -7.39 -7.83 -8.44
C ILE A 189 -8.48 -8.29 -7.45
N GLN A 190 -9.75 -7.98 -7.71
CA GLN A 190 -10.89 -8.37 -6.87
C GLN A 190 -11.00 -9.88 -6.66
N ASN A 191 -10.47 -10.68 -7.59
CA ASN A 191 -10.45 -12.15 -7.46
C ASN A 191 -9.51 -12.65 -6.36
N TYR A 192 -8.61 -11.80 -5.87
CA TYR A 192 -7.63 -12.09 -4.82
C TYR A 192 -8.02 -11.52 -3.47
N LEU A 193 -9.12 -10.74 -3.41
CA LEU A 193 -9.65 -10.17 -2.18
C LEU A 193 -10.45 -11.21 -1.38
N SER A 194 -10.32 -11.15 -0.07
CA SER A 194 -11.10 -11.95 0.87
C SER A 194 -12.60 -11.60 0.80
N GLU A 195 -13.45 -12.53 1.21
CA GLU A 195 -14.91 -12.37 1.09
C GLU A 195 -15.45 -11.18 1.89
N ASP A 196 -14.89 -10.95 3.08
CA ASP A 196 -15.20 -9.81 3.95
C ASP A 196 -14.84 -8.47 3.29
N THR A 197 -13.64 -8.34 2.71
CA THR A 197 -13.23 -7.13 1.98
C THR A 197 -14.16 -6.88 0.78
N ARG A 198 -14.50 -7.93 0.02
CA ARG A 198 -15.44 -7.79 -1.10
C ARG A 198 -16.85 -7.39 -0.65
N ALA A 199 -17.26 -7.82 0.54
CA ALA A 199 -18.53 -7.44 1.14
C ALA A 199 -18.51 -5.98 1.63
N ALA A 200 -17.42 -5.53 2.25
CA ALA A 200 -17.28 -4.19 2.82
C ALA A 200 -17.18 -3.07 1.76
N TYR A 201 -16.51 -3.33 0.62
CA TYR A 201 -16.21 -2.28 -0.35
C TYR A 201 -17.07 -2.36 -1.63
N GLN A 202 -17.43 -1.19 -2.16
CA GLN A 202 -17.84 -1.00 -3.54
C GLN A 202 -16.57 -0.89 -4.40
N MET A 203 -16.46 -1.72 -5.44
CA MET A 203 -15.23 -1.84 -6.23
C MET A 203 -15.46 -1.57 -7.72
N THR A 204 -14.52 -0.90 -8.37
CA THR A 204 -14.51 -0.63 -9.82
C THR A 204 -13.16 -0.99 -10.42
N ASP A 205 -13.18 -1.76 -11.51
CA ASP A 205 -11.96 -2.12 -12.25
C ASP A 205 -11.72 -1.24 -13.47
N VAL A 206 -10.46 -0.91 -13.73
CA VAL A 206 -9.99 -0.21 -14.94
C VAL A 206 -8.75 -0.90 -15.48
N ASN A 207 -8.93 -2.11 -16.03
CA ASN A 207 -7.82 -2.95 -16.47
C ASN A 207 -7.41 -2.67 -17.93
N VAL A 208 -6.10 -2.68 -18.20
CA VAL A 208 -5.51 -2.64 -19.55
C VAL A 208 -4.79 -3.98 -19.79
N TYR A 209 -5.55 -4.96 -20.25
CA TYR A 209 -5.10 -6.36 -20.38
C TYR A 209 -3.90 -6.53 -21.32
N GLN A 210 -3.82 -5.73 -22.38
CA GLN A 210 -2.74 -5.77 -23.36
C GLN A 210 -1.38 -5.43 -22.74
N ASP A 211 -1.38 -4.63 -21.67
CA ASP A 211 -0.18 -4.14 -20.98
C ASP A 211 0.02 -4.82 -19.60
N ASN A 212 -0.77 -5.86 -19.29
CA ASN A 212 -0.79 -6.53 -17.98
C ASN A 212 -0.90 -5.54 -16.80
N LEU A 213 -1.74 -4.52 -16.96
CA LEU A 213 -2.04 -3.53 -15.94
C LEU A 213 -3.46 -3.75 -15.43
N PHE A 214 -3.58 -3.95 -14.13
CA PHE A 214 -4.83 -4.18 -13.44
C PHE A 214 -4.99 -3.12 -12.37
N HIS A 215 -6.17 -2.53 -12.28
CA HIS A 215 -6.44 -1.41 -11.38
C HIS A 215 -7.82 -1.61 -10.78
N THR A 216 -7.90 -1.61 -9.46
CA THR A 216 -9.14 -1.71 -8.71
C THR A 216 -9.23 -0.54 -7.74
N LYS A 217 -10.31 0.24 -7.85
CA LYS A 217 -10.68 1.25 -6.86
C LYS A 217 -11.73 0.68 -5.92
N MET A 218 -11.60 0.97 -4.64
CA MET A 218 -12.46 0.48 -3.57
C MET A 218 -12.92 1.66 -2.71
N LEU A 219 -14.22 1.71 -2.40
CA LEU A 219 -14.85 2.68 -1.49
C LEU A 219 -15.69 1.93 -0.48
N LEU A 220 -15.52 2.20 0.82
CA LEU A 220 -16.29 1.56 1.88
C LEU A 220 -17.80 1.81 1.69
N LYS A 221 -18.61 0.75 1.77
CA LYS A 221 -20.07 0.85 1.54
C LYS A 221 -20.81 1.46 2.72
N GLU A 222 -20.44 1.04 3.91
CA GLU A 222 -21.10 1.48 5.15
C GLU A 222 -20.52 2.82 5.56
N PHE A 223 -21.36 3.85 5.54
CA PHE A 223 -21.01 5.17 6.01
C PHE A 223 -21.75 5.44 7.32
N GLU A 224 -21.01 5.53 8.41
CA GLU A 224 -21.51 5.90 9.73
C GLU A 224 -20.77 7.15 10.20
N LEU A 225 -21.47 8.30 10.23
CA LEU A 225 -20.87 9.61 10.52
C LEU A 225 -20.00 9.61 11.78
N ASP A 226 -20.43 8.90 12.83
CA ASP A 226 -19.74 8.90 14.12
C ASP A 226 -18.31 8.32 14.04
N ASN A 227 -18.01 7.49 13.04
CA ASN A 227 -16.65 6.98 12.79
C ASN A 227 -15.72 8.05 12.18
N TYR A 228 -16.28 9.14 11.65
CA TYR A 228 -15.56 10.22 10.99
C TYR A 228 -15.43 11.47 11.86
N LEU A 229 -16.07 11.52 13.03
CA LEU A 229 -16.06 12.70 13.90
C LEU A 229 -14.94 12.59 14.92
N PHE A 230 -14.00 13.54 14.90
CA PHE A 230 -12.91 13.59 15.88
C PHE A 230 -13.18 14.62 16.98
N GLY A 231 -12.64 14.33 18.18
CA GLY A 231 -12.73 15.24 19.32
C GLY A 231 -14.17 15.58 19.71
N ASP A 232 -14.40 16.88 19.98
CA ASP A 232 -15.67 17.38 20.48
C ASP A 232 -16.81 17.32 19.44
N ALA A 233 -16.49 17.24 18.14
CA ALA A 233 -17.47 17.13 17.06
C ALA A 233 -18.39 15.91 17.22
N SER A 234 -17.89 14.83 17.86
CA SER A 234 -18.68 13.64 18.17
C SER A 234 -19.93 13.92 19.04
N ARG A 235 -19.88 14.96 19.88
CA ARG A 235 -20.91 15.30 20.89
C ARG A 235 -21.55 16.68 20.71
N SER A 236 -20.89 17.59 20.01
CA SER A 236 -21.30 19.01 19.91
C SER A 236 -22.25 19.30 18.75
N LEU A 237 -22.21 18.50 17.67
CA LEU A 237 -22.89 18.84 16.42
C LEU A 237 -24.42 18.67 16.53
N SER A 238 -25.14 19.72 16.14
CA SER A 238 -26.60 19.67 15.95
C SER A 238 -26.97 18.75 14.79
N ALA A 239 -28.25 18.36 14.71
CA ALA A 239 -28.74 17.51 13.62
C ALA A 239 -28.53 18.13 12.22
N GLU A 240 -28.67 19.46 12.11
CA GLU A 240 -28.44 20.18 10.85
C GLU A 240 -26.95 20.17 10.46
N GLN A 241 -26.06 20.42 11.41
CA GLN A 241 -24.61 20.35 11.19
C GLN A 241 -24.17 18.93 10.81
N ARG A 242 -24.67 17.90 11.50
CA ARG A 242 -24.40 16.49 11.15
C ARG A 242 -24.79 16.17 9.71
N GLN A 243 -25.92 16.70 9.23
CA GLN A 243 -26.34 16.53 7.84
C GLN A 243 -25.38 17.23 6.87
N GLN A 244 -24.94 18.45 7.17
CA GLN A 244 -24.00 19.20 6.34
C GLN A 244 -22.63 18.50 6.29
N VAL A 245 -22.08 18.09 7.44
CA VAL A 245 -20.81 17.35 7.53
C VAL A 245 -20.88 16.04 6.75
N THR A 246 -21.98 15.29 6.90
CA THR A 246 -22.21 14.06 6.13
C THR A 246 -22.15 14.30 4.62
N GLN A 247 -22.80 15.35 4.12
CA GLN A 247 -22.81 15.65 2.69
C GLN A 247 -21.42 16.00 2.19
N ARG A 248 -20.66 16.75 2.99
CA ARG A 248 -19.29 17.15 2.68
C ARG A 248 -18.32 15.97 2.68
N LEU A 249 -18.31 15.14 3.72
CA LEU A 249 -17.48 13.93 3.78
C LEU A 249 -17.78 13.01 2.59
N LYS A 250 -19.06 12.76 2.29
CA LYS A 250 -19.44 11.96 1.12
C LYS A 250 -19.05 12.61 -0.20
N HIS A 251 -18.96 13.93 -0.28
CA HIS A 251 -18.49 14.63 -1.47
C HIS A 251 -16.98 14.41 -1.64
N GLU A 252 -16.19 14.67 -0.60
CA GLU A 252 -14.75 14.42 -0.55
C GLU A 252 -14.42 12.98 -0.95
N MET A 253 -15.08 11.99 -0.31
CA MET A 253 -14.87 10.58 -0.60
C MET A 253 -15.12 10.24 -2.09
N ARG A 254 -16.14 10.87 -2.69
CA ARG A 254 -16.48 10.65 -4.10
C ARG A 254 -15.48 11.33 -5.04
N GLU A 255 -14.95 12.50 -4.68
CA GLU A 255 -13.91 13.17 -5.46
C GLU A 255 -12.63 12.33 -5.48
N ILE A 256 -12.16 11.88 -4.31
CA ILE A 256 -10.99 10.99 -4.19
C ILE A 256 -11.22 9.69 -4.96
N PHE A 257 -12.34 8.99 -4.72
CA PHE A 257 -12.65 7.74 -5.42
C PHE A 257 -12.72 7.92 -6.95
N SER A 258 -13.32 9.02 -7.42
CA SER A 258 -13.41 9.28 -8.86
C SER A 258 -12.09 9.80 -9.46
N GLY A 259 -11.18 10.32 -8.64
CA GLY A 259 -9.93 10.95 -9.06
C GLY A 259 -10.15 12.26 -9.82
N ARG A 260 -11.23 12.99 -9.53
CA ARG A 260 -11.57 14.27 -10.16
C ARG A 260 -12.51 15.09 -9.29
N ASN A 261 -12.51 16.40 -9.49
CA ASN A 261 -13.45 17.29 -8.83
C ASN A 261 -14.88 17.05 -9.35
N LEU A 262 -15.84 17.06 -8.44
CA LEU A 262 -17.26 16.89 -8.72
C LEU A 262 -18.01 18.21 -8.49
N PRO A 263 -19.10 18.47 -9.24
CA PRO A 263 -19.94 19.62 -8.95
C PRO A 263 -20.55 19.51 -7.55
N ARG A 264 -20.51 20.61 -6.79
CA ARG A 264 -21.16 20.76 -5.48
C ARG A 264 -22.68 20.88 -5.61
#